data_AF-A0A1E5A086-F1
#
_entry.id   AF-A0A1E5A086-F1
#
_cell.length_a   1.000
_cell.length_b   1.000
_cell.length_c   1.000
_cell.angle_alpha   90.00
_cell.angle_beta   90.00
_cell.angle_gamma   90.00
#
_symmetry.space_group_name_H-M   'P 1'
#
loop_
_entity.id
_entity.type
_entity.pdbx_description
1 polymer ?
#
loop_
_entity_poly.entity_id
_entity_poly.type
_entity_poly.pdbx_seq_one_letter_code
_entity_poly.pdbx_strand_id
1 'polypeptide(L)'
;MLAGCDSLVDCLDGDGPIFNKGTLNEGVLNEVYSDTVIASVDNEPRDDRFAYRFTLTGALPAGIQVRQTGRRLLFTGTATDSGDFPLTLFVTVDDGLSAFDSGLCYRSRTEDFVLRIREI
;
A
#
# COMPACT_ATOMS: atom_id res chain seq x y z
N MET A 1 6.13 -43.29 4.55
CA MET A 1 5.26 -42.37 3.79
C MET A 1 5.12 -41.13 4.62
N LEU A 2 5.92 -40.10 4.34
CA LEU A 2 5.77 -38.79 4.98
C LEU A 2 4.64 -38.07 4.24
N ALA A 3 3.49 -37.92 4.89
CA ALA A 3 2.42 -37.06 4.42
C ALA A 3 2.92 -35.61 4.54
N GLY A 4 3.52 -35.11 3.46
CA GLY A 4 3.97 -33.73 3.34
C GLY A 4 2.76 -32.84 3.04
N CYS A 5 2.63 -31.80 3.86
CA CYS A 5 1.77 -30.62 3.74
C CYS A 5 0.26 -30.88 3.71
N ASP A 6 -0.31 -30.83 4.91
CA ASP A 6 -1.73 -30.61 5.17
C ASP A 6 -2.13 -29.22 4.65
N SER A 7 -3.09 -29.18 3.72
CA SER A 7 -3.62 -27.99 3.02
C SER A 7 -4.41 -27.02 3.93
N LEU A 8 -4.14 -27.07 5.24
CA LEU A 8 -4.75 -26.26 6.29
C LEU A 8 -3.77 -25.23 6.88
N VAL A 9 -2.49 -25.26 6.47
CA VAL A 9 -1.41 -24.48 7.09
C VAL A 9 -0.76 -23.44 6.16
N ASP A 10 -1.03 -23.48 4.85
CA ASP A 10 -0.39 -22.60 3.86
C ASP A 10 -0.71 -21.11 4.01
N CYS A 11 -1.60 -20.72 4.94
CA CYS A 11 -1.90 -19.33 5.25
C CYS A 11 -1.65 -18.92 6.70
N LEU A 12 -0.90 -19.73 7.44
CA LEU A 12 -0.49 -19.36 8.80
C LEU A 12 0.60 -18.28 8.82
N ASP A 13 1.41 -18.16 7.77
CA ASP A 13 2.35 -17.06 7.56
C ASP A 13 1.65 -15.80 7.01
N GLY A 14 0.51 -15.96 6.36
CA GLY A 14 -0.31 -14.85 5.91
C GLY A 14 0.30 -14.15 4.70
N ASP A 15 0.78 -14.93 3.74
CA ASP A 15 1.37 -14.40 2.52
C ASP A 15 0.36 -13.56 1.73
N GLY A 16 0.65 -12.28 1.59
CA GLY A 16 -0.22 -11.32 0.91
C GLY A 16 0.31 -9.90 1.02
N PRO A 17 -0.37 -8.93 0.39
CA PRO A 17 0.11 -7.56 0.36
C PRO A 17 0.11 -6.92 1.75
N ILE A 18 1.19 -6.25 2.07
CA ILE A 18 1.36 -5.38 3.23
C ILE A 18 1.78 -3.99 2.78
N PHE A 19 1.49 -2.97 3.59
CA PHE A 19 2.10 -1.66 3.43
C PHE A 19 3.36 -1.58 4.29
N ASN A 20 4.50 -1.30 3.67
CA ASN A 20 5.82 -1.27 4.33
C ASN A 20 5.97 -0.05 5.26
N LYS A 21 5.01 0.86 5.23
CA LYS A 21 4.92 2.06 6.06
C LYS A 21 3.46 2.22 6.47
N GLY A 22 3.21 2.26 7.78
CA GLY A 22 1.86 2.44 8.33
C GLY A 22 1.47 3.90 8.59
N THR A 23 2.34 4.87 8.27
CA THR A 23 2.05 6.30 8.48
C THR A 23 2.64 7.16 7.39
N LEU A 24 1.98 8.28 7.09
CA LEU A 24 2.54 9.36 6.29
C LEU A 24 3.26 10.35 7.20
N ASN A 25 4.36 10.92 6.73
CA ASN A 25 5.07 11.98 7.43
C ASN A 25 4.19 13.23 7.50
N GLU A 26 4.35 14.02 8.55
CA GLU A 26 3.67 15.31 8.64
C GLU A 26 4.25 16.29 7.62
N GLY A 27 3.38 17.04 6.94
CA GLY A 27 3.72 18.11 6.02
C GLY A 27 3.44 19.48 6.60
N VAL A 28 3.98 20.51 5.95
CA VAL A 28 3.83 21.92 6.34
C VAL A 28 3.01 22.66 5.27
N LEU A 29 2.11 23.53 5.72
CA LEU A 29 1.26 24.35 4.86
C LEU A 29 2.12 25.23 3.95
N ASN A 30 1.77 25.29 2.66
CA ASN A 30 2.49 26.03 1.62
C ASN A 30 3.93 25.58 1.35
N GLU A 31 4.36 24.43 1.89
CA GLU A 31 5.64 23.82 1.56
C GLU A 31 5.48 22.63 0.61
N VAL A 32 6.59 22.26 -0.04
CA VAL A 32 6.60 21.08 -0.92
C VAL A 32 6.51 19.84 -0.05
N TYR A 33 5.46 19.06 -0.27
CA TYR A 33 5.24 17.76 0.35
C TYR A 33 5.68 16.64 -0.61
N SER A 34 6.37 15.65 -0.06
CA SER A 34 6.72 14.42 -0.77
C SER A 34 6.84 13.26 0.22
N ASP A 35 5.98 12.26 0.06
CA ASP A 35 6.09 11.02 0.82
C ASP A 35 5.57 9.85 -0.01
N THR A 36 6.04 8.64 0.28
CA THR A 36 5.70 7.45 -0.49
C THR A 36 5.23 6.33 0.42
N VAL A 37 4.07 5.76 0.10
CA VAL A 37 3.66 4.46 0.62
C VAL A 37 4.14 3.39 -0.35
N ILE A 38 4.73 2.33 0.18
CA ILE A 38 5.21 1.18 -0.60
C ILE A 38 4.42 -0.02 -0.13
N ALA A 39 3.93 -0.83 -1.08
CA ALA A 39 3.38 -2.14 -0.77
C ALA A 39 4.37 -3.23 -1.18
N SER A 40 4.34 -4.36 -0.48
CA SER A 40 5.04 -5.59 -0.84
C SER A 40 4.20 -6.80 -0.49
N VAL A 41 4.42 -7.94 -1.14
CA VAL A 41 3.91 -9.20 -0.63
C VAL A 41 4.82 -9.69 0.49
N ASP A 42 4.24 -10.00 1.64
CA ASP A 42 4.99 -10.49 2.79
C ASP A 42 5.72 -11.80 2.43
N ASN A 43 6.93 -11.97 2.97
CA ASN A 43 7.80 -13.13 2.73
C ASN A 43 8.12 -13.50 1.27
N GLU A 44 7.79 -12.67 0.26
CA GLU A 44 8.09 -12.95 -1.15
C GLU A 44 9.34 -12.21 -1.65
N PRO A 45 10.48 -12.90 -1.89
CA PRO A 45 11.69 -12.27 -2.41
C PRO A 45 11.58 -11.85 -3.88
N ARG A 46 10.65 -12.43 -4.67
CA ARG A 46 10.42 -12.09 -6.08
C ARG A 46 9.17 -11.22 -6.25
N ASP A 47 9.00 -10.27 -5.35
CA ASP A 47 7.81 -9.42 -5.24
C ASP A 47 7.50 -8.60 -6.49
N ASP A 48 8.54 -8.23 -7.24
CA ASP A 48 8.41 -7.49 -8.50
C ASP A 48 7.66 -8.25 -9.60
N ARG A 49 7.37 -9.55 -9.42
CA ARG A 49 6.55 -10.33 -10.36
C ARG A 49 5.07 -9.96 -10.27
N PHE A 50 4.62 -9.41 -9.15
CA PHE A 50 3.22 -9.08 -8.96
C PHE A 50 2.86 -7.70 -9.52
N ALA A 51 1.68 -7.60 -10.10
CA ALA A 51 1.07 -6.35 -10.51
C ALA A 51 0.27 -5.75 -9.35
N TYR A 52 0.64 -4.53 -8.95
CA TYR A 52 -0.02 -3.79 -7.88
C TYR A 52 -1.03 -2.80 -8.42
N ARG A 53 -2.20 -2.73 -7.80
CA ARG A 53 -3.21 -1.71 -8.11
C ARG A 53 -3.68 -1.07 -6.82
N PHE A 54 -3.48 0.24 -6.73
CA PHE A 54 -3.88 1.01 -5.56
C PHE A 54 -5.18 1.76 -5.85
N THR A 55 -6.07 1.74 -4.87
CA THR A 55 -7.28 2.56 -4.83
C THR A 55 -7.23 3.38 -3.55
N LEU A 56 -7.22 4.71 -3.70
CA LEU A 56 -7.25 5.65 -2.59
C LEU A 56 -8.65 6.25 -2.46
N THR A 57 -9.21 6.24 -1.25
CA THR A 57 -10.44 6.95 -0.92
C THR A 57 -10.19 7.96 0.21
N GLY A 58 -11.04 8.98 0.29
CA GLY A 58 -10.83 10.15 1.16
C GLY A 58 -10.47 11.40 0.36
N ALA A 59 -10.51 12.55 1.02
CA ALA A 59 -10.17 13.83 0.41
C ALA A 59 -8.68 14.13 0.64
N LEU A 60 -7.95 14.39 -0.43
CA LEU A 60 -6.59 14.91 -0.34
C LEU A 60 -6.63 16.41 0.02
N PRO A 61 -5.60 16.92 0.73
CA PRO A 61 -5.41 18.36 0.87
C PRO A 61 -5.33 19.02 -0.51
N ALA A 62 -5.91 20.22 -0.65
CA ALA A 62 -5.79 20.98 -1.88
C ALA A 62 -4.31 21.17 -2.28
N GLY A 63 -4.00 20.93 -3.56
CA GLY A 63 -2.64 21.02 -4.09
C GLY A 63 -1.77 19.76 -3.92
N ILE A 64 -2.26 18.72 -3.21
CA ILE A 64 -1.62 17.41 -3.15
C ILE A 64 -2.20 16.47 -4.23
N GLN A 65 -1.32 15.73 -4.88
CA GLN A 65 -1.64 14.72 -5.87
C GLN A 65 -0.99 13.39 -5.52
N VAL A 66 -1.51 12.32 -6.13
CA VAL A 66 -1.00 10.97 -5.94
C VAL A 66 -0.61 10.35 -7.28
N ARG A 67 0.52 9.66 -7.30
CA ARG A 67 1.05 8.97 -8.49
C ARG A 67 1.49 7.56 -8.13
N GLN A 68 0.96 6.57 -8.84
CA GLN A 68 1.38 5.18 -8.69
C GLN A 68 2.55 4.87 -9.64
N THR A 69 3.55 4.13 -9.16
CA THR A 69 4.62 3.57 -9.99
C THR A 69 5.00 2.20 -9.44
N GLY A 70 4.54 1.14 -10.11
CA GLY A 70 4.69 -0.24 -9.64
C GLY A 70 4.13 -0.40 -8.22
N ARG A 71 5.01 -0.75 -7.28
CA ARG A 71 4.74 -0.98 -5.85
C ARG A 71 4.62 0.30 -5.00
N ARG A 72 4.79 1.47 -5.60
CA ARG A 72 4.92 2.75 -4.89
C ARG A 72 3.74 3.65 -5.20
N LEU A 73 3.22 4.29 -4.16
CA LEU A 73 2.22 5.33 -4.23
C LEU A 73 2.81 6.63 -3.65
N LEU A 74 3.21 7.53 -4.55
CA LEU A 74 3.83 8.81 -4.22
C LEU A 74 2.76 9.89 -4.00
N PHE A 75 2.75 10.47 -2.82
CA PHE A 75 2.01 11.69 -2.47
C PHE A 75 2.93 12.88 -2.67
N THR A 76 2.54 13.83 -3.51
CA THR A 76 3.39 14.99 -3.83
C THR A 76 2.59 16.22 -4.21
N GLY A 77 3.12 17.40 -3.89
CA GLY A 77 2.55 18.68 -4.26
C GLY A 77 2.88 19.76 -3.25
N THR A 78 2.05 20.81 -3.23
CA THR A 78 2.14 21.88 -2.23
C THR A 78 0.76 22.03 -1.62
N ALA A 79 0.62 21.69 -0.35
CA ALA A 79 -0.66 21.74 0.35
C ALA A 79 -1.06 23.19 0.60
N THR A 80 -2.26 23.58 0.19
CA THR A 80 -2.82 24.93 0.47
C THR A 80 -3.83 24.94 1.61
N ASP A 81 -4.15 23.77 2.16
CA ASP A 81 -5.04 23.59 3.32
C ASP A 81 -4.32 22.80 4.41
N SER A 82 -4.46 23.24 5.67
CA SER A 82 -3.96 22.53 6.86
C SER A 82 -5.04 21.67 7.48
N GLY A 83 -4.65 20.57 8.13
CA GLY A 83 -5.59 19.71 8.83
C GLY A 83 -5.17 18.24 8.86
N ASP A 84 -6.08 17.41 9.34
CA ASP A 84 -5.98 15.95 9.31
C ASP A 84 -6.88 15.42 8.20
N PHE A 85 -6.27 14.74 7.24
CA PHE A 85 -6.94 14.20 6.07
C PHE A 85 -6.95 12.67 6.19
N PRO A 86 -8.06 12.08 6.67
CA PRO A 86 -8.20 10.63 6.75
C PRO A 86 -8.33 10.05 5.33
N LEU A 87 -7.51 9.05 5.06
CA LEU A 87 -7.41 8.38 3.78
C LEU A 87 -7.51 6.88 4.02
N THR A 88 -8.25 6.17 3.18
CA THR A 88 -8.24 4.71 3.18
C THR A 88 -7.53 4.25 1.91
N LEU A 89 -6.46 3.50 2.08
CA LEU A 89 -5.69 2.94 0.98
C LEU A 89 -5.97 1.46 0.85
N PHE A 90 -6.46 1.08 -0.32
CA PHE A 90 -6.66 -0.30 -0.71
C PHE A 90 -5.63 -0.67 -1.78
N VAL A 91 -5.00 -1.84 -1.64
CA VAL A 91 -4.10 -2.39 -2.66
C VAL A 91 -4.54 -3.80 -3.02
N THR A 92 -4.50 -4.12 -4.31
CA THR A 92 -4.60 -5.50 -4.79
C THR A 92 -3.31 -5.91 -5.49
N VAL A 93 -3.00 -7.21 -5.39
CA VAL A 93 -1.90 -7.86 -6.08
C VAL A 93 -2.44 -8.97 -6.98
N ASP A 94 -1.83 -9.10 -8.15
CA ASP A 94 -2.14 -10.13 -9.15
C ASP A 94 -0.82 -10.62 -9.76
N ASP A 95 -0.64 -11.93 -9.91
CA ASP A 95 0.57 -12.52 -10.50
C ASP A 95 0.45 -12.74 -12.01
N GLY A 96 -0.71 -12.46 -12.60
CA GLY A 96 -0.99 -12.62 -14.03
C GLY A 96 -0.96 -14.07 -14.52
N LEU A 97 -0.75 -15.05 -13.63
CA LEU A 97 -0.56 -16.46 -13.95
C LEU A 97 -1.69 -17.26 -13.30
N SER A 98 -2.86 -17.26 -13.94
CA SER A 98 -4.07 -17.98 -13.50
C SER A 98 -3.95 -19.52 -13.44
N ALA A 99 -2.76 -20.08 -13.68
CA ALA A 99 -2.54 -21.52 -13.85
C ALA A 99 -1.72 -22.18 -12.73
N PHE A 100 -1.14 -21.40 -11.80
CA PHE A 100 -0.40 -21.95 -10.66
C PHE A 100 -0.89 -21.30 -9.36
N ASP A 101 -0.72 -22.01 -8.26
CA ASP A 101 -0.91 -21.44 -6.93
C ASP A 101 0.07 -20.27 -6.78
N SER A 102 -0.48 -19.06 -6.67
CA SER A 102 0.28 -17.82 -6.56
C SER A 102 1.11 -17.76 -5.26
N GLY A 103 0.84 -18.67 -4.32
CA GLY A 103 1.37 -18.62 -2.96
C GLY A 103 0.82 -17.43 -2.17
N LEU A 104 -0.36 -16.92 -2.58
CA LEU A 104 -1.00 -15.77 -1.94
C LEU A 104 -2.23 -16.24 -1.18
N CYS A 105 -2.23 -16.02 0.12
CA CYS A 105 -3.36 -16.29 1.00
C CYS A 105 -4.45 -15.25 0.87
N TYR A 106 -4.04 -14.01 0.67
CA TYR A 106 -4.94 -12.93 0.33
C TYR A 106 -4.31 -12.06 -0.74
N ARG A 107 -5.17 -11.53 -1.61
CA ARG A 107 -4.76 -10.74 -2.78
C ARG A 107 -4.93 -9.25 -2.57
N SER A 108 -5.36 -8.84 -1.38
CA SER A 108 -5.68 -7.46 -1.11
C SER A 108 -5.44 -7.06 0.33
N ARG A 109 -5.18 -5.78 0.53
CA ARG A 109 -4.98 -5.18 1.84
C ARG A 109 -5.61 -3.80 1.86
N THR A 110 -6.21 -3.46 3.00
CA THR A 110 -6.73 -2.14 3.28
C THR A 110 -6.03 -1.61 4.52
N GLU A 111 -5.64 -0.34 4.50
CA GLU A 111 -5.11 0.36 5.67
C GLU A 111 -5.52 1.82 5.66
N ASP A 112 -5.80 2.35 6.85
CA ASP A 112 -6.17 3.74 7.03
C ASP A 112 -4.93 4.57 7.36
N PHE A 113 -4.78 5.67 6.64
CA PHE A 113 -3.71 6.65 6.82
C PHE A 113 -4.32 8.00 7.21
N VAL A 114 -3.53 8.82 7.91
CA VAL A 114 -3.86 10.22 8.13
C VAL A 114 -2.72 11.06 7.57
N LEU A 115 -3.01 11.80 6.49
CA LEU A 115 -2.10 12.83 6.01
C LEU A 115 -2.32 14.08 6.86
N ARG A 116 -1.26 14.51 7.55
CA ARG A 116 -1.29 15.67 8.45
C ARG A 116 -0.55 16.83 7.80
N ILE A 117 -1.21 17.97 7.67
CA ILE A 117 -0.62 19.23 7.23
C ILE A 117 -0.77 20.23 8.37
N ARG A 118 0.34 20.87 8.78
CA ARG A 118 0.37 21.84 9.87
C ARG A 118 0.78 23.23 9.40
N GLU A 119 0.28 24.23 10.11
CA GLU A 119 0.86 25.57 10.08
C GLU A 119 2.18 25.57 10.89
N ILE A 120 3.07 26.50 10.58
CA ILE A 120 4.33 26.70 11.30
C ILE A 120 4.09 27.53 12.56
#